data_AF-A0A1G5J944-F1
#
_entry.id   AF-A0A1G5J944-F1
#
_cell.length_a   1.000
_cell.length_b   1.000
_cell.length_c   1.000
_cell.angle_alpha   90.00
_cell.angle_beta   90.00
_cell.angle_gamma   90.00
#
_symmetry.space_group_name_H-M   'P 1'
#
loop_
_entity.id
_entity.type
_entity.pdbx_description
1 polymer ?
#
loop_
_entity_poly.entity_id
_entity_poly.type
_entity_poly.pdbx_seq_one_letter_code
_entity_poly.pdbx_strand_id
1 'polypeptide(L)'
;MDKSSRYIDMCKGAREIQETWNHKTGDIFATEEGEVLFWVPGKYGAPEIKNGFGVTRTDKVVTLARYTWLPRYSQLIETAQEGAGTSFRDVTFHFYSWLDTPYGPEAEQRPKELFSTNEQVWLAYIMEKRYDKMWSEAGWRKSGAKG
;
A
#
# COMPACT_ATOMS: atom_id res chain seq x y z
N MET A 1 -2.55 11.15 -6.39
CA MET A 1 -3.11 10.37 -5.27
C MET A 1 -4.38 9.73 -5.73
N ASP A 2 -4.37 8.41 -5.74
CA ASP A 2 -5.57 7.60 -5.89
C ASP A 2 -6.37 7.54 -4.56
N LYS A 3 -7.67 7.81 -4.63
CA LYS A 3 -8.63 7.69 -3.51
C LYS A 3 -9.80 6.78 -3.87
N SER A 4 -9.69 6.03 -4.97
CA SER A 4 -10.70 5.06 -5.39
C SER A 4 -10.89 3.98 -4.33
N SER A 5 -12.10 3.46 -4.23
CA SER A 5 -12.40 2.31 -3.36
C SER A 5 -11.45 1.15 -3.64
N ARG A 6 -11.18 0.86 -4.92
CA ARG A 6 -10.23 -0.18 -5.34
C ARG A 6 -8.85 0.00 -4.71
N TYR A 7 -8.27 1.20 -4.77
CA TYR A 7 -6.95 1.44 -4.18
C TYR A 7 -6.97 1.36 -2.65
N ILE A 8 -8.04 1.84 -2.02
CA ILE A 8 -8.22 1.71 -0.58
C ILE A 8 -8.29 0.23 -0.18
N ASP A 9 -9.02 -0.60 -0.93
CA ASP A 9 -9.15 -2.04 -0.67
C ASP A 9 -7.83 -2.78 -0.90
N MET A 10 -7.08 -2.39 -1.94
CA MET A 10 -5.71 -2.85 -2.15
C MET A 10 -4.83 -2.54 -0.94
N CYS A 11 -4.86 -1.31 -0.44
CA CYS A 11 -4.08 -0.92 0.75
C CYS A 11 -4.52 -1.66 2.01
N LYS A 12 -5.84 -1.81 2.23
CA LYS A 12 -6.43 -2.55 3.37
C LYS A 12 -5.95 -4.00 3.41
N GLY A 13 -5.85 -4.64 2.25
CA GLY A 13 -5.42 -6.03 2.13
C GLY A 13 -3.89 -6.23 2.20
N ALA A 14 -3.10 -5.19 1.96
CA ALA A 14 -1.64 -5.25 1.87
C ALA A 14 -0.99 -5.15 3.26
N ARG A 15 -1.25 -6.14 4.13
CA ARG A 15 -0.85 -6.12 5.55
C ARG A 15 0.63 -5.81 5.75
N GLU A 16 1.49 -6.35 4.89
CA GLU A 16 2.94 -6.19 4.96
C GLU A 16 3.38 -4.73 4.94
N ILE A 17 2.82 -3.91 4.05
CA ILE A 17 3.16 -2.49 3.97
C ILE A 17 2.46 -1.67 5.07
N GLN A 18 1.30 -2.13 5.56
CA GLN A 18 0.55 -1.45 6.61
C GLN A 18 1.23 -1.62 7.97
N GLU A 19 1.84 -2.79 8.22
CA GLU A 19 2.58 -3.08 9.45
C GLU A 19 3.90 -2.29 9.52
N THR A 20 4.50 -1.97 8.37
CA THR A 20 5.72 -1.14 8.28
C THR A 20 5.44 0.36 8.28
N TRP A 21 4.17 0.78 8.30
CA TRP A 21 3.82 2.19 8.22
C TRP A 21 4.25 2.96 9.48
N ASN A 22 5.37 3.68 9.35
CA ASN A 22 5.81 4.68 10.32
C ASN A 22 5.32 6.06 9.87
N HIS A 23 4.19 6.48 10.45
CA HIS A 23 3.45 7.65 10.01
C HIS A 23 4.29 8.95 10.06
N LYS A 24 4.21 9.73 8.99
CA LYS A 24 4.83 11.06 8.86
C LYS A 24 3.75 12.13 8.69
N THR A 25 4.07 13.36 9.08
CA THR A 25 3.20 14.51 8.83
C THR A 25 2.85 14.60 7.34
N GLY A 26 1.56 14.72 7.04
CA GLY A 26 1.04 14.78 5.68
C GLY A 26 0.86 13.42 5.01
N ASP A 27 1.10 12.31 5.70
CA ASP A 27 0.63 10.99 5.29
C ASP A 27 -0.89 10.97 5.22
N ILE A 28 -1.42 10.08 4.39
CA ILE A 28 -2.84 10.02 4.11
C ILE A 28 -3.31 8.62 4.46
N PHE A 29 -4.48 8.53 5.07
CA PHE A 29 -5.03 7.27 5.52
C PHE A 29 -6.55 7.27 5.42
N ALA A 30 -7.13 6.07 5.34
CA ALA A 30 -8.56 5.85 5.45
C ALA A 30 -8.94 5.33 6.84
N THR A 31 -10.07 5.80 7.38
CA THR A 31 -10.71 5.23 8.57
C THR A 31 -11.52 3.97 8.22
N GLU A 32 -12.03 3.26 9.23
CA GLU A 32 -12.91 2.10 9.00
C GLU A 32 -14.21 2.49 8.28
N GLU A 33 -14.71 3.69 8.55
CA GLU A 33 -15.89 4.29 7.92
C GLU A 33 -15.64 4.74 6.47
N GLY A 34 -14.39 4.67 6.01
CA GLY A 34 -13.99 5.04 4.65
C GLY A 34 -13.64 6.52 4.46
N GLU A 35 -13.57 7.30 5.55
CA GLU A 35 -13.14 8.69 5.47
C GLU A 35 -11.64 8.78 5.17
N VAL A 36 -11.25 9.61 4.20
CA VAL A 36 -9.84 9.83 3.84
C VAL A 36 -9.32 11.10 4.49
N LEU A 37 -8.35 10.94 5.38
CA LEU A 37 -7.78 11.99 6.22
C LEU A 37 -6.27 12.14 6.00
N PHE A 38 -5.72 13.25 6.48
CA PHE A 38 -4.29 13.53 6.50
C PHE A 38 -3.79 13.49 7.94
N TRP A 39 -2.64 12.87 8.14
CA TRP A 39 -1.95 12.87 9.41
C TRP A 39 -1.36 14.25 9.69
N VAL A 40 -1.81 14.88 10.78
CA VAL A 40 -1.30 16.17 11.25
C VAL A 40 -1.06 16.03 12.75
N PRO A 41 0.17 16.25 13.25
CA PRO A 41 0.46 16.17 14.68
C PRO A 41 -0.48 17.05 15.50
N GLY A 42 -1.04 16.51 16.59
CA GLY A 42 -1.95 17.24 17.48
C GLY A 42 -3.36 17.50 16.94
N LYS A 43 -3.64 17.21 15.66
CA LYS A 43 -5.00 17.26 15.09
C LYS A 43 -5.71 15.92 15.34
N TYR A 44 -7.02 15.95 15.60
CA TYR A 44 -7.87 14.76 15.83
C TYR A 44 -7.53 13.92 17.07
N GLY A 45 -6.85 14.49 18.07
CA GLY A 45 -6.36 13.71 19.21
C GLY A 45 -5.33 12.64 18.81
N ALA A 46 -4.71 12.84 17.63
CA ALA A 46 -3.75 11.99 16.92
C ALA A 46 -3.07 10.95 17.83
N PRO A 47 -3.65 9.75 17.94
CA PRO A 47 -3.07 8.70 18.74
C PRO A 47 -1.76 8.22 18.12
N GLU A 48 -0.83 7.71 18.92
CA GLU A 48 0.34 7.01 18.38
C GLU A 48 -0.15 5.90 17.43
N ILE A 49 -0.02 6.10 16.11
CA ILE A 49 -0.39 5.08 15.13
C ILE A 49 0.72 4.06 15.12
N LYS A 50 0.41 2.85 15.57
CA LYS A 50 1.35 1.73 15.60
C LYS A 50 0.75 0.55 14.83
N ASN A 51 1.48 0.08 13.83
CA ASN A 51 1.08 -1.06 12.98
C ASN A 51 -0.33 -0.89 12.37
N GLY A 52 -0.68 0.33 11.94
CA GLY A 52 -2.00 0.63 11.37
C GLY A 52 -3.14 0.78 12.38
N PHE A 53 -2.85 0.87 13.69
CA PHE A 53 -3.86 1.14 14.73
C PHE A 53 -3.59 2.46 15.43
N GLY A 54 -4.60 3.32 15.52
CA GLY A 54 -4.61 4.45 16.42
C GLY A 54 -5.06 4.04 17.82
N VAL A 55 -4.24 4.33 18.82
CA VAL A 55 -4.55 4.13 20.24
C VAL A 55 -4.89 5.45 20.94
N THR A 56 -6.18 5.73 21.16
CA THR A 56 -6.61 6.92 21.93
C THR A 56 -6.90 6.52 23.37
N ARG A 57 -6.39 7.29 24.34
CA ARG A 57 -6.66 7.09 25.77
C ARG A 57 -7.45 8.28 26.31
N THR A 58 -8.65 8.01 26.81
CA THR A 58 -9.48 9.01 27.48
C THR A 58 -9.87 8.46 28.84
N ASP A 59 -9.37 9.08 29.91
CA ASP A 59 -9.50 8.63 31.30
C ASP A 59 -9.06 7.17 31.52
N LYS A 60 -10.02 6.26 31.66
CA LYS A 60 -9.80 4.81 31.87
C LYS A 60 -10.18 3.97 30.63
N VAL A 61 -10.59 4.61 29.54
CA VAL A 61 -11.01 3.93 28.31
C VAL A 61 -9.90 4.02 27.28
N VAL A 62 -9.52 2.88 26.72
CA VAL A 62 -8.60 2.78 25.59
C VAL A 62 -9.42 2.43 24.36
N THR A 63 -9.40 3.30 23.37
CA THR A 63 -10.06 3.09 22.07
C THR A 63 -9.01 2.73 21.04
N LEU A 64 -9.24 1.62 20.33
CA LEU A 64 -8.44 1.20 19.19
C LEU A 64 -9.24 1.42 17.92
N ALA A 65 -8.68 2.18 16.98
CA ALA A 65 -9.25 2.37 15.65
C ALA A 65 -8.26 1.88 14.60
N ARG A 66 -8.73 1.15 13.59
CA ARG A 66 -7.89 0.72 12.48
C ARG A 66 -7.82 1.83 11.43
N TYR A 67 -6.59 2.13 11.00
CA TYR A 67 -6.33 3.06 9.92
C TYR A 67 -5.60 2.34 8.79
N THR A 68 -5.99 2.66 7.56
CA THR A 68 -5.33 2.15 6.36
C THR A 68 -4.49 3.25 5.76
N TRP A 69 -3.17 3.11 5.79
CA TRP A 69 -2.26 3.99 5.06
C TRP A 69 -2.54 3.93 3.57
N LEU A 70 -2.67 5.10 2.95
CA LEU A 70 -2.83 5.29 1.51
C LEU A 70 -1.56 5.96 0.97
N PRO A 71 -0.47 5.21 0.77
CA PRO A 71 0.79 5.77 0.33
C PRO A 71 0.63 6.50 -1.01
N ARG A 72 1.27 7.66 -1.14
CA ARG A 72 1.37 8.36 -2.43
C ARG A 72 2.40 7.70 -3.33
N TYR A 73 2.34 8.03 -4.61
CA TYR A 73 3.31 7.58 -5.63
C TYR A 73 4.78 7.69 -5.17
N SER A 74 5.19 8.83 -4.61
CA SER A 74 6.57 9.00 -4.11
C SER A 74 6.92 8.04 -2.97
N GLN A 75 5.97 7.80 -2.05
CA GLN A 75 6.16 6.91 -0.90
C GLN A 75 6.20 5.44 -1.32
N LEU A 76 5.45 5.07 -2.37
CA LEU A 76 5.54 3.74 -2.97
C LEU A 76 6.90 3.52 -3.62
N ILE A 77 7.44 4.51 -4.34
CA ILE A 77 8.80 4.43 -4.91
C ILE A 77 9.85 4.30 -3.82
N GLU A 78 9.75 5.10 -2.76
CA GLU A 78 10.64 5.01 -1.58
C GLU A 78 10.56 3.61 -0.97
N THR A 79 9.34 3.13 -0.69
CA THR A 79 9.09 1.75 -0.21
C THR A 79 9.74 0.73 -1.15
N ALA A 80 9.62 0.89 -2.47
CA ALA A 80 10.17 -0.02 -3.47
C ALA A 80 11.72 -0.02 -3.56
N GLN A 81 12.39 0.96 -2.96
CA GLN A 81 13.86 1.01 -2.83
C GLN A 81 14.37 0.41 -1.52
N GLU A 82 13.58 0.49 -0.45
CA GLU A 82 13.99 0.03 0.88
C GLU A 82 14.28 -1.47 0.90
N GLY A 83 15.47 -1.90 1.33
CA GLY A 83 15.77 -3.32 1.59
C GLY A 83 16.59 -4.08 0.54
N ALA A 84 16.84 -3.51 -0.65
CA ALA A 84 17.66 -4.18 -1.68
C ALA A 84 18.93 -3.41 -2.11
N GLY A 85 19.20 -2.24 -1.52
CA GLY A 85 20.33 -1.38 -1.94
C GLY A 85 20.23 -0.91 -3.39
N THR A 86 19.06 -1.06 -4.01
CA THR A 86 18.78 -0.73 -5.39
C THR A 86 18.57 0.76 -5.56
N SER A 87 19.20 1.34 -6.57
CA SER A 87 19.01 2.75 -6.89
C SER A 87 17.60 3.00 -7.43
N PHE A 88 17.13 4.25 -7.35
CA PHE A 88 15.89 4.68 -8.02
C PHE A 88 15.84 4.23 -9.49
N ARG A 89 16.98 4.32 -10.19
CA ARG A 89 17.11 3.92 -11.59
C ARG A 89 16.82 2.43 -11.78
N ASP A 90 17.39 1.58 -10.94
CA ASP A 90 17.23 0.12 -11.07
C ASP A 90 15.78 -0.30 -10.77
N VAL A 91 15.21 0.22 -9.68
CA VAL A 91 13.80 -0.06 -9.32
C VAL A 91 12.86 0.38 -10.44
N THR A 92 13.09 1.56 -11.01
CA THR A 92 12.27 2.10 -12.10
C THR A 92 12.42 1.28 -13.37
N PHE A 93 13.64 0.84 -13.71
CA PHE A 93 13.87 -0.02 -14.87
C PHE A 93 13.16 -1.37 -14.75
N HIS A 94 13.26 -2.01 -13.58
CA HIS A 94 12.57 -3.27 -13.30
C HIS A 94 11.06 -3.11 -13.30
N PHE A 95 10.55 -2.01 -12.73
CA PHE A 95 9.13 -1.67 -12.75
C PHE A 95 8.60 -1.57 -14.18
N TYR A 96 9.24 -0.76 -15.04
CA TYR A 96 8.79 -0.61 -16.44
C TYR A 96 8.91 -1.90 -17.24
N SER A 97 9.95 -2.70 -17.00
CA SER A 97 10.09 -4.02 -17.63
C SER A 97 8.95 -4.96 -17.21
N TRP A 98 8.55 -4.90 -15.94
CA TRP A 98 7.47 -5.71 -15.39
C TRP A 98 6.07 -5.31 -15.90
N LEU A 99 5.83 -4.03 -16.24
CA LEU A 99 4.54 -3.57 -16.79
C LEU A 99 4.12 -4.28 -18.08
N ASP A 100 5.08 -4.83 -18.82
CA ASP A 100 4.83 -5.55 -20.06
C ASP A 100 4.79 -7.07 -19.89
N THR A 101 4.94 -7.57 -18.66
CA THR A 101 4.86 -9.00 -18.36
C THR A 101 3.43 -9.43 -18.02
N PRO A 102 3.04 -10.68 -18.34
CA PRO A 102 1.75 -11.23 -17.91
C PRO A 102 1.57 -11.17 -16.39
N TYR A 103 0.45 -10.64 -15.91
CA TYR A 103 0.19 -10.48 -14.49
C TYR A 103 -0.43 -11.74 -13.85
N GLY A 104 0.39 -12.77 -13.70
CA GLY A 104 0.02 -14.06 -13.14
C GLY A 104 0.16 -15.22 -14.14
N PRO A 105 0.10 -16.48 -13.64
CA PRO A 105 0.43 -17.66 -14.45
C PRO A 105 -0.52 -17.92 -15.62
N GLU A 106 -1.78 -17.49 -15.50
CA GLU A 106 -2.84 -17.67 -16.50
C GLU A 106 -3.36 -16.34 -17.07
N ALA A 107 -2.72 -15.22 -16.72
CA ALA A 107 -3.20 -13.92 -17.12
C ALA A 107 -2.75 -13.58 -18.54
N GLU A 108 -3.70 -13.25 -19.41
CA GLU A 108 -3.39 -12.63 -20.71
C GLU A 108 -3.09 -11.13 -20.57
N GLN A 109 -3.57 -10.53 -19.48
CA GLN A 109 -3.52 -9.09 -19.25
C GLN A 109 -2.23 -8.66 -18.55
N ARG A 110 -1.76 -7.48 -18.93
CA ARG A 110 -0.57 -6.83 -18.36
C ARG A 110 -0.96 -5.92 -17.20
N PRO A 111 -0.06 -5.66 -16.23
CA PRO A 111 -0.34 -4.74 -15.13
C PRO A 111 -0.84 -3.36 -15.58
N LYS A 112 -0.28 -2.83 -16.67
CA LYS A 112 -0.65 -1.53 -17.24
C LYS A 112 -2.08 -1.46 -17.80
N GLU A 113 -2.71 -2.61 -18.06
CA GLU A 113 -4.08 -2.72 -18.55
C GLU A 113 -5.08 -2.96 -17.40
N LEU A 114 -4.61 -3.60 -16.32
CA LEU A 114 -5.42 -4.00 -15.16
C LEU A 114 -5.61 -2.90 -14.12
N PHE A 115 -4.62 -2.03 -13.96
CA PHE A 115 -4.61 -1.01 -12.92
C PHE A 115 -4.73 0.37 -13.54
N SER A 116 -5.64 1.18 -13.00
CA SER A 116 -6.01 2.46 -13.61
C SER A 116 -5.13 3.63 -13.19
N THR A 117 -4.33 3.46 -12.13
CA THR A 117 -3.50 4.54 -11.57
C THR A 117 -2.09 4.05 -11.27
N ASN A 118 -1.13 4.97 -11.28
CA ASN A 118 0.25 4.65 -10.95
C ASN A 118 0.38 4.11 -9.52
N GLU A 119 -0.39 4.64 -8.57
CA GLU A 119 -0.39 4.14 -7.20
C GLU A 119 -0.86 2.67 -7.11
N GLN A 120 -1.92 2.28 -7.82
CA GLN A 120 -2.36 0.89 -7.90
C GLN A 120 -1.28 -0.02 -8.51
N VAL A 121 -0.69 0.40 -9.65
CA VAL A 121 0.31 -0.38 -10.36
C VAL A 121 1.58 -0.57 -9.52
N TRP A 122 2.07 0.50 -8.87
CA TRP A 122 3.25 0.42 -8.01
C TRP A 122 3.01 -0.42 -6.77
N LEU A 123 1.83 -0.30 -6.15
CA LEU A 123 1.48 -1.16 -5.04
C LEU A 123 1.48 -2.64 -5.47
N ALA A 124 0.86 -2.97 -6.61
CA ALA A 124 0.87 -4.32 -7.15
C ALA A 124 2.30 -4.83 -7.42
N TYR A 125 3.16 -4.01 -8.02
CA TYR A 125 4.56 -4.34 -8.26
C TYR A 125 5.31 -4.68 -6.96
N ILE A 126 5.17 -3.83 -5.93
CA ILE A 126 5.82 -4.02 -4.63
C ILE A 126 5.34 -5.32 -3.99
N MET A 127 4.03 -5.55 -4.00
CA MET A 127 3.42 -6.75 -3.42
C MET A 127 3.87 -8.02 -4.13
N GLU A 128 4.00 -8.00 -5.45
CA GLU A 128 4.46 -9.16 -6.20
C GLU A 128 5.96 -9.42 -5.95
N LYS A 129 6.81 -8.40 -6.12
CA LYS A 129 8.26 -8.59 -6.10
C LYS A 129 8.84 -8.86 -4.72
N ARG A 130 8.18 -8.36 -3.66
CA ARG A 130 8.71 -8.48 -2.28
C ARG A 130 7.96 -9.49 -1.44
N TYR A 131 6.66 -9.63 -1.67
CA TYR A 131 5.78 -10.41 -0.80
C TYR A 131 5.12 -11.57 -1.53
N ASP A 132 5.48 -11.84 -2.80
CA ASP A 132 4.93 -12.92 -3.61
C ASP A 132 3.39 -12.87 -3.62
N LYS A 133 2.82 -11.68 -3.78
CA LYS A 133 1.36 -11.43 -3.75
C LYS A 133 0.89 -10.68 -4.99
N MET A 134 -0.22 -11.15 -5.56
CA MET A 134 -0.92 -10.52 -6.66
C MET A 134 -2.33 -10.13 -6.27
N TRP A 135 -2.74 -8.93 -6.65
CA TRP A 135 -4.11 -8.46 -6.52
C TRP A 135 -5.05 -9.17 -7.51
N SER A 136 -6.26 -9.47 -7.04
CA SER A 136 -7.41 -9.91 -7.84
C SER A 136 -8.66 -9.19 -7.33
N GLU A 137 -9.80 -9.31 -8.01
CA GLU A 137 -11.07 -8.75 -7.52
C GLU A 137 -11.47 -9.29 -6.12
N ALA A 138 -10.99 -10.48 -5.74
CA ALA A 138 -11.20 -11.05 -4.41
C ALA A 138 -10.16 -10.61 -3.35
N GLY A 139 -9.15 -9.83 -3.75
CA GLY A 139 -8.06 -9.37 -2.89
C GLY A 139 -6.68 -9.93 -3.26
N TRP A 140 -5.70 -9.75 -2.36
CA TRP A 140 -4.34 -10.28 -2.53
C TRP A 140 -4.29 -11.79 -2.36
N ARG A 141 -3.72 -12.48 -3.35
CA ARG A 141 -3.45 -13.93 -3.34
C ARG A 141 -1.97 -14.18 -3.58
N LYS A 142 -1.47 -15.36 -3.19
CA LYS A 142 -0.09 -15.75 -3.48
C LYS A 142 0.16 -15.71 -4.99
N SER A 143 1.27 -15.12 -5.40
CA SER A 143 1.75 -15.22 -6.77
C SER A 143 2.08 -16.69 -7.01
N GLY A 144 1.41 -17.32 -7.96
CA GLY A 144 1.76 -18.68 -8.35
C GLY A 144 3.16 -18.63 -8.94
N ALA A 145 4.18 -18.95 -8.14
CA ALA A 145 5.56 -18.98 -8.59
C ALA A 145 5.67 -19.92 -9.80
N LYS A 146 6.26 -19.43 -10.89
CA LYS A 146 6.90 -20.30 -11.88
C LYS A 146 8.11 -20.92 -11.18
N GLY A 147 8.05 -22.22 -10.94
CA GLY A 147 9.23 -23.05 -10.66
C GLY A 147 10.13 -23.13 -11.90
#